data_AF-A0A1Q7HYJ1-F1
#
_entry.id   AF-A0A1Q7HYJ1-F1
#
_cell.length_a   1.000
_cell.length_b   1.000
_cell.length_c   1.000
_cell.angle_alpha   90.00
_cell.angle_beta   90.00
_cell.angle_gamma   90.00
#
_symmetry.space_group_name_H-M   'P 1'
#
loop_
_entity.id
_entity.type
_entity.pdbx_description
1 polymer ?
#
loop_
_entity_poly.entity_id
_entity_poly.type
_entity_poly.pdbx_seq_one_letter_code
_entity_poly.pdbx_strand_id
1 'polypeptide(L)'
;MVTWELPDGSEVRCEELAVDARALRAFVLRFMAAHPRYWDTGNWDVDEFALEFERRFGRAVEVHKAVGPDGVTVHTVRPRLSPA
;
A
#
# COMPACT_ATOMS: atom_id res chain seq x y z
N MET A 1 -8.92 -5.34 -9.36
CA MET A 1 -8.65 -4.66 -8.08
C MET A 1 -8.41 -5.73 -7.04
N VAL A 2 -7.34 -5.61 -6.26
CA VAL A 2 -7.04 -6.50 -5.13
C VAL A 2 -7.10 -5.66 -3.87
N THR A 3 -7.90 -6.09 -2.89
CA THR A 3 -7.99 -5.44 -1.57
C THR A 3 -7.45 -6.40 -0.52
N TRP A 4 -6.64 -5.88 0.40
CA TRP A 4 -6.22 -6.61 1.58
C TRP A 4 -6.52 -5.80 2.85
N GLU A 5 -7.22 -6.44 3.79
CA GLU A 5 -7.53 -5.89 5.11
C GLU A 5 -6.42 -6.25 6.10
N LEU A 6 -5.97 -5.24 6.84
CA LEU A 6 -4.95 -5.31 7.88
C LEU A 6 -5.57 -5.62 9.25
N PRO A 7 -4.79 -6.10 10.23
CA PRO A 7 -5.30 -6.43 11.56
C PRO A 7 -5.92 -5.25 12.34
N ASP A 8 -5.56 -4.02 12.00
CA ASP A 8 -6.11 -2.78 12.60
C ASP A 8 -7.41 -2.30 11.90
N GLY A 9 -7.92 -3.08 10.94
CA GLY A 9 -9.09 -2.73 10.14
C GLY A 9 -8.78 -1.83 8.94
N SER A 10 -7.52 -1.42 8.75
CA SER A 10 -7.10 -0.61 7.61
C SER A 10 -7.01 -1.44 6.34
N GLU A 11 -7.01 -0.80 5.18
CA GLU A 11 -7.03 -1.48 3.88
C GLU A 11 -5.90 -1.02 2.96
N VAL A 12 -5.36 -1.96 2.18
CA VAL A 12 -4.54 -1.67 1.00
C VAL A 12 -5.30 -2.10 -0.24
N ARG A 13 -5.53 -1.16 -1.16
CA ARG A 13 -6.25 -1.38 -2.42
C ARG A 13 -5.29 -1.18 -3.59
N CYS A 14 -5.03 -2.24 -4.34
CA CYS A 14 -4.30 -2.15 -5.60
C CYS A 14 -5.29 -2.06 -6.76
N GLU A 15 -5.34 -0.88 -7.38
CA GLU A 15 -6.13 -0.62 -8.58
C GLU A 15 -5.25 -0.81 -9.82
N GLU A 16 -5.80 -1.40 -10.87
CA GLU A 16 -5.15 -1.50 -12.20
C GLU A 16 -3.76 -2.17 -12.24
N LEU A 17 -3.37 -2.85 -11.17
CA LEU A 17 -2.10 -3.58 -11.05
C LEU A 17 -2.33 -5.08 -11.14
N ALA A 18 -1.53 -5.75 -11.97
CA ALA A 18 -1.45 -7.21 -12.04
C ALA A 18 -0.58 -7.75 -10.88
N VAL A 19 -1.04 -7.55 -9.66
CA VAL A 19 -0.35 -8.02 -8.44
C VAL A 19 -1.23 -9.09 -7.80
N ASP A 20 -0.65 -10.26 -7.59
CA ASP A 20 -1.30 -11.34 -6.88
C ASP A 20 -1.53 -10.99 -5.39
N ALA A 21 -2.67 -11.41 -4.82
CA ALA A 21 -3.05 -11.07 -3.45
C ALA A 21 -2.06 -11.62 -2.40
N ARG A 22 -1.47 -12.80 -2.62
CA ARG A 22 -0.46 -13.36 -1.72
C ARG A 22 0.84 -12.57 -1.82
N ALA A 23 1.22 -12.14 -3.03
CA ALA A 23 2.39 -11.28 -3.23
C ALA A 23 2.23 -9.91 -2.57
N LEU A 24 1.04 -9.29 -2.69
CA LEU A 24 0.72 -8.03 -2.02
C LEU A 24 0.82 -8.17 -0.49
N ARG A 25 0.16 -9.18 0.08
CA ARG A 25 0.22 -9.45 1.53
C ARG A 25 1.65 -9.64 2.02
N ALA A 26 2.45 -10.44 1.30
CA ALA A 26 3.84 -10.67 1.68
C ALA A 26 4.70 -9.40 1.61
N PHE A 27 4.44 -8.52 0.63
CA PHE A 27 5.09 -7.22 0.53
C PHE A 27 4.72 -6.32 1.71
N VAL A 28 3.43 -6.14 2.01
CA VAL A 28 2.99 -5.23 3.07
C VAL A 28 3.51 -5.70 4.43
N LEU A 29 3.47 -7.00 4.73
CA LEU A 29 4.03 -7.52 5.99
C LEU A 29 5.53 -7.24 6.12
N ARG A 30 6.29 -7.28 5.01
CA ARG A 30 7.72 -6.93 5.02
C ARG A 30 7.93 -5.44 5.21
N PHE A 31 7.11 -4.61 4.57
CA PHE A 31 7.14 -3.15 4.74
C PHE A 31 6.87 -2.76 6.20
N MET A 32 5.84 -3.33 6.82
CA MET A 32 5.52 -3.12 8.24
C MET A 32 6.65 -3.61 9.16
N ALA A 33 7.26 -4.75 8.84
CA ALA A 33 8.35 -5.30 9.64
C ALA A 33 9.65 -4.47 9.56
N ALA A 34 9.84 -3.67 8.51
CA ALA A 34 11.02 -2.82 8.36
C ALA A 34 11.07 -1.69 9.40
N HIS A 35 9.92 -1.22 9.89
CA HIS A 35 9.83 -0.12 10.85
C HIS A 35 8.78 -0.38 11.93
N PRO A 36 9.14 -0.40 13.24
CA PRO A 36 8.19 -0.62 14.32
C PRO A 36 6.97 0.33 14.31
N ARG A 37 7.12 1.56 13.80
CA ARG A 37 6.02 2.54 13.69
C ARG A 37 4.98 2.21 12.61
N TYR A 38 5.30 1.36 11.63
CA TYR A 38 4.41 1.00 10.52
C TYR A 38 3.41 -0.10 10.89
N TRP A 39 3.45 -0.61 12.13
CA TRP A 39 2.35 -1.40 12.66
C TRP A 39 1.09 -0.56 12.92
N ASP A 40 1.24 0.76 13.08
CA ASP A 40 0.16 1.73 12.94
C ASP A 40 0.16 2.26 11.50
N THR A 41 -0.83 1.83 10.73
CA THR A 41 -0.96 2.15 9.30
C THR A 41 -1.20 3.64 9.05
N GLY A 42 -1.74 4.35 10.06
CA GLY A 42 -1.83 5.80 10.07
C GLY A 42 -0.47 6.50 9.97
N ASN A 43 0.63 5.85 10.34
CA ASN A 43 1.97 6.46 10.31
C ASN A 43 2.78 6.09 9.06
N TRP A 44 2.18 5.41 8.08
CA TRP A 44 2.89 5.05 6.86
C TRP A 44 3.30 6.28 6.07
N ASP A 45 4.57 6.28 5.65
CA ASP A 45 5.06 7.16 4.63
C ASP A 45 4.65 6.58 3.26
N VAL A 46 3.77 7.31 2.56
CA VAL A 46 3.22 6.87 1.27
C VAL A 46 4.25 6.90 0.14
N ASP A 47 5.25 7.80 0.22
CA ASP A 47 6.32 7.90 -0.77
C ASP A 47 7.33 6.76 -0.57
N GLU A 48 7.64 6.43 0.68
CA GLU A 48 8.48 5.27 0.99
C GLU A 48 7.81 3.96 0.55
N PHE A 49 6.50 3.81 0.81
CA PHE A 49 5.74 2.66 0.35
C PHE A 49 5.81 2.54 -1.18
N ALA A 50 5.59 3.64 -1.90
CA ALA A 50 5.62 3.65 -3.37
C ALA A 50 7.00 3.22 -3.92
N LEU A 51 8.06 3.72 -3.31
CA LEU A 51 9.44 3.41 -3.69
C LEU A 51 9.81 1.95 -3.41
N GLU A 52 9.44 1.41 -2.25
CA GLU A 52 9.63 -0.01 -1.93
C GLU A 52 8.77 -0.92 -2.81
N PHE A 53 7.57 -0.48 -3.17
CA PHE A 53 6.70 -1.18 -4.10
C PHE A 53 7.35 -1.29 -5.49
N GLU A 54 7.89 -0.18 -5.99
CA GLU A 54 8.62 -0.15 -7.26
C GLU A 54 9.85 -1.06 -7.23
N ARG A 55 10.66 -1.00 -6.16
CA ARG A 55 11.80 -1.91 -5.98
C ARG A 55 11.40 -3.38 -6.00
N ARG A 56 10.25 -3.72 -5.40
CA ARG A 56 9.78 -5.10 -5.28
C ARG A 56 9.13 -5.64 -6.55
N PHE A 57 8.36 -4.82 -7.25
CA PHE A 57 7.50 -5.26 -8.36
C PHE A 57 7.90 -4.67 -9.73
N GLY A 58 8.90 -3.78 -9.78
CA GLY A 58 9.36 -3.13 -11.00
C GLY A 58 8.33 -2.18 -11.61
N ARG A 59 7.42 -1.63 -10.79
CA ARG A 59 6.33 -0.76 -11.25
C ARG A 59 6.26 0.50 -10.39
N ALA A 60 6.42 1.65 -11.02
CA ALA A 60 6.18 2.93 -10.38
C ALA A 60 4.69 3.07 -10.04
N VAL A 61 4.40 3.42 -8.79
CA VAL A 61 3.05 3.60 -8.27
C VAL A 61 2.91 4.94 -7.57
N GLU A 62 1.68 5.41 -7.47
CA GLU A 62 1.27 6.46 -6.55
C GLU A 62 0.43 5.81 -5.43
N VAL A 63 0.64 6.28 -4.20
CA VAL A 63 -0.07 5.78 -3.03
C VAL A 63 -0.86 6.94 -2.42
N HIS A 64 -2.17 6.84 -2.44
CA HIS A 64 -3.06 7.79 -1.79
C HIS A 64 -3.53 7.23 -0.45
N LYS A 65 -3.37 8.00 0.61
CA LYS A 65 -3.90 7.67 1.94
C LYS A 65 -5.16 8.48 2.20
N ALA A 66 -6.25 7.80 2.51
CA ALA A 66 -7.50 8.40 2.96
C ALA A 66 -7.91 7.80 4.31
N VAL A 67 -8.54 8.61 5.17
CA VAL A 67 -9.19 8.13 6.39
C VAL A 67 -10.69 8.22 6.17
N GLY A 68 -11.37 7.08 6.23
CA GLY A 68 -12.82 6.99 6.05
C GLY A 68 -13.58 7.55 7.26
N PRO A 69 -14.90 7.79 7.11
CA PRO A 69 -15.76 8.27 8.19
C PRO A 69 -15.80 7.30 9.39
N ASP A 70 -15.54 6.02 9.15
CA ASP A 70 -15.49 4.97 10.18
C ASP A 70 -14.12 4.88 10.89
N GLY A 71 -13.20 5.81 10.62
CA GLY A 71 -11.84 5.83 11.17
C GLY A 71 -10.86 4.86 10.49
N VAL A 72 -11.33 4.08 9.51
CA VAL A 72 -10.52 3.14 8.73
C VAL A 72 -9.57 3.88 7.80
N THR A 73 -8.27 3.55 7.86
CA THR A 73 -7.28 4.07 6.91
C THR A 73 -7.27 3.21 5.65
N VAL A 74 -7.36 3.85 4.49
CA VAL A 74 -7.29 3.18 3.18
C VAL A 74 -6.09 3.71 2.41
N HIS A 75 -5.19 2.81 2.03
CA HIS A 75 -4.05 3.07 1.14
C HIS A 75 -4.38 2.57 -0.26
N THR A 76 -4.64 3.49 -1.18
CA THR A 76 -4.92 3.18 -2.58
C THR A 76 -3.65 3.27 -3.40
N VAL A 77 -3.23 2.16 -3.98
CA VAL A 77 -2.04 2.00 -4.81
C VAL A 77 -2.46 1.95 -6.28
N ARG A 78 -1.95 2.88 -7.09
CA ARG A 78 -2.29 3.02 -8.50
C ARG A 78 -1.02 3.09 -9.36
N PRO A 79 -1.03 2.64 -10.62
CA PRO A 79 0.07 2.88 -11.53
C PRO A 79 0.35 4.38 -11.63
N ARG A 80 1.61 4.77 -11.48
CA ARG A 80 2.00 6.16 -11.75
C ARG A 80 2.03 6.35 -13.27
N LEU A 81 1.05 7.05 -13.81
CA LEU A 81 1.10 7.47 -15.21
C LEU A 81 2.25 8.48 -15.33
N SER A 82 3.24 8.18 -16.17
CA SER A 82 4.22 9.20 -16.54
C SER A 82 3.47 10.32 -17.27
N PRO A 83 3.71 11.61 -16.96
CA PRO A 83 3.24 12.67 -17.83
C PRO A 83 3.84 12.42 -19.22
N ALA A 84 2.96 12.35 -20.22
CA ALA A 84 3.32 12.22 -21.62
C ALA A 84 4.13 13.43 -22.12
#